data_AF-A0A1F8PBT7-F1
#
_entry.id   AF-A0A1F8PBT7-F1
#
_cell.length_a   1.000
_cell.length_b   1.000
_cell.length_c   1.000
_cell.angle_alpha   90.00
_cell.angle_beta   90.00
_cell.angle_gamma   90.00
#
_symmetry.space_group_name_H-M   'P 1'
#
loop_
_entity.id
_entity.type
_entity.pdbx_description
1 polymer ?
#
loop_
_entity_poly.entity_id
_entity_poly.type
_entity_poly.pdbx_seq_one_letter_code
_entity_poly.pdbx_strand_id
1 'polypeptide(L)'
;MIKEYEEKAISDIEGTIIDIETVGDFNNIYRDSRRYENIISVIFGYIDNERLHIYCATGESEIPQLKTLIKNILRKLKNPFYAFNIEFETCVFYHHIGIEKLFERELNLEKYEKKSNAIRILKIPNYDDPFHDNGLLCKMAWENNEFDKAIAHNRACLLKERDILLKRGFRIPDRLNLTNS
;
A
#
# COMPACT_ATOMS: atom_id res chain seq x y z
N MET A 1 -1.97 3.35 20.09
CA MET A 1 -0.59 3.79 19.79
C MET A 1 -0.31 3.59 18.30
N ILE A 2 0.67 4.28 17.71
CA ILE A 2 1.20 3.87 16.39
C ILE A 2 2.37 2.92 16.63
N LYS A 3 2.28 1.68 16.13
CA LYS A 3 3.42 0.77 16.07
C LYS A 3 4.28 1.12 14.86
N GLU A 4 5.59 1.14 15.04
CA GLU A 4 6.57 1.41 14.00
C GLU A 4 7.46 0.19 13.81
N TYR A 5 7.76 -0.12 12.55
CA TYR A 5 8.74 -1.11 12.14
C TYR A 5 9.68 -0.47 11.13
N GLU A 6 10.98 -0.69 11.30
CA GLU A 6 12.01 -0.25 10.36
C GLU A 6 12.99 -1.39 10.10
N GLU A 7 13.40 -1.52 8.84
CA GLU A 7 14.56 -2.33 8.48
C GLU A 7 15.40 -1.68 7.38
N LYS A 8 16.69 -2.02 7.36
CA LYS A 8 17.55 -1.66 6.23
C LYS A 8 17.13 -2.48 5.01
N ALA A 9 16.92 -1.78 3.90
CA ALA A 9 16.48 -2.39 2.65
C ALA A 9 17.21 -1.74 1.47
N ILE A 10 18.55 -1.82 1.49
CA ILE A 10 19.39 -1.21 0.47
C ILE A 10 18.99 -1.75 -0.91
N SER A 11 18.62 -0.85 -1.81
CA SER A 11 18.22 -1.19 -3.16
C SER A 11 18.56 -0.07 -4.13
N ASP A 12 18.74 -0.41 -5.40
CA ASP A 12 19.05 0.56 -6.46
C ASP A 12 17.78 1.22 -7.04
N ILE A 13 16.70 1.29 -6.26
CA ILE A 13 15.45 1.90 -6.72
C ILE A 13 15.55 3.42 -6.71
N GLU A 14 15.07 4.06 -7.77
CA GLU A 14 14.91 5.51 -7.82
C GLU A 14 13.49 5.87 -7.38
N GLY A 15 13.33 6.48 -6.21
CA GLY A 15 12.04 6.91 -5.68
C GLY A 15 11.59 6.09 -4.49
N THR A 16 10.27 5.96 -4.29
CA THR A 16 9.70 5.27 -3.13
C THR A 16 8.50 4.42 -3.51
N ILE A 17 8.51 3.14 -3.12
CA ILE A 17 7.34 2.27 -3.22
C ILE A 17 6.50 2.40 -1.95
N ILE A 18 5.19 2.51 -2.09
CA ILE A 18 4.24 2.66 -1.01
C ILE A 18 3.18 1.58 -1.13
N ASP A 19 2.84 0.94 -0.01
CA ASP A 19 1.76 -0.05 0.11
C ASP A 19 0.97 0.24 1.38
N ILE A 20 -0.34 0.00 1.34
CA ILE A 20 -1.25 0.22 2.47
C ILE A 20 -2.07 -1.02 2.77
N GLU A 21 -2.34 -1.25 4.05
CA GLU A 21 -3.39 -2.17 4.47
C GLU A 21 -4.61 -1.38 4.93
N THR A 22 -5.79 -1.92 4.63
CA THR A 22 -7.05 -1.20 4.81
C THR A 22 -8.13 -2.04 5.49
N VAL A 23 -9.01 -1.36 6.20
CA VAL A 23 -10.31 -1.88 6.67
C VAL A 23 -11.46 -1.18 5.96
N GLY A 24 -12.69 -1.61 6.25
CA GLY A 24 -13.90 -1.13 5.57
C GLY A 24 -14.27 -1.97 4.35
N ASP A 25 -15.33 -1.54 3.66
CA ASP A 25 -15.94 -2.29 2.55
C ASP A 25 -16.17 -1.40 1.33
N PHE A 26 -16.10 -2.01 0.14
CA PHE A 26 -16.40 -1.31 -1.11
C PHE A 26 -17.89 -0.94 -1.20
N ASN A 27 -18.17 0.32 -1.53
CA ASN A 27 -19.53 0.73 -1.91
C ASN A 27 -19.81 0.37 -3.38
N ASN A 28 -20.27 -0.86 -3.62
CA ASN A 28 -20.49 -1.39 -4.97
C ASN A 28 -21.68 -0.76 -5.72
N ILE A 29 -22.40 0.20 -5.12
CA ILE A 29 -23.38 1.03 -5.84
C ILE A 29 -22.66 1.92 -6.85
N TYR A 30 -21.47 2.41 -6.50
CA TYR A 30 -20.65 3.26 -7.36
C TYR A 30 -19.68 2.45 -8.21
N ARG A 31 -19.42 2.95 -9.43
CA ARG A 31 -18.42 2.38 -10.37
C ARG A 31 -17.20 3.29 -10.56
N ASP A 32 -17.12 4.38 -9.79
CA ASP A 32 -16.03 5.35 -9.78
C ASP A 32 -15.33 5.36 -8.40
N SER A 33 -14.51 6.38 -8.13
CA SER A 33 -13.73 6.47 -6.89
C SER A 33 -14.58 6.42 -5.61
N ARG A 34 -15.86 6.79 -5.65
CA ARG A 34 -16.77 6.71 -4.49
C ARG A 34 -16.95 5.28 -3.99
N ARG A 35 -16.65 4.27 -4.82
CA ARG A 35 -16.59 2.87 -4.40
C ARG A 35 -15.64 2.65 -3.20
N TYR A 36 -14.66 3.52 -3.01
CA TYR A 36 -13.63 3.43 -1.97
C TYR A 36 -13.90 4.35 -0.76
N GLU A 37 -15.02 5.06 -0.71
CA GLU A 37 -15.28 6.10 0.30
C GLU A 37 -15.26 5.59 1.76
N ASN A 38 -15.62 4.31 1.96
CA ASN A 38 -15.66 3.66 3.27
C ASN A 38 -14.38 2.89 3.59
N ILE A 39 -13.37 2.94 2.72
CA ILE A 39 -12.11 2.21 2.90
C ILE A 39 -11.10 3.10 3.63
N ILE A 40 -10.54 2.56 4.71
CA ILE A 40 -9.72 3.30 5.66
C ILE A 40 -8.35 2.61 5.76
N SER A 41 -7.27 3.36 5.56
CA SER A 41 -5.90 2.86 5.75
C SER A 41 -5.58 2.76 7.25
N VAL A 42 -5.12 1.57 7.66
CA VAL A 42 -4.73 1.24 9.03
C VAL A 42 -3.26 0.89 9.17
N ILE A 43 -2.61 0.55 8.06
CA ILE A 43 -1.16 0.42 7.94
C ILE A 43 -0.70 1.22 6.72
N PHE A 44 0.38 1.96 6.90
CA PHE A 44 1.10 2.64 5.84
C PHE A 44 2.55 2.19 5.86
N GLY A 45 2.99 1.61 4.75
CA GLY A 45 4.36 1.17 4.56
C GLY A 45 4.99 1.81 3.34
N TYR A 46 6.30 2.01 3.40
CA TYR A 46 7.08 2.42 2.24
C TYR A 46 8.47 1.81 2.25
N ILE A 47 9.06 1.72 1.06
CA ILE A 47 10.46 1.31 0.86
C ILE A 47 11.13 2.23 -0.16
N ASP A 48 12.28 2.79 0.22
CA ASP A 48 13.15 3.58 -0.64
C ASP A 48 14.49 2.84 -0.89
N ASN A 49 15.50 3.56 -1.40
CA ASN A 49 16.80 2.99 -1.70
C ASN A 49 17.63 2.61 -0.46
N GLU A 50 17.23 3.03 0.73
CA GLU A 50 17.96 2.80 1.97
C GLU A 50 17.20 1.90 2.95
N ARG A 51 15.88 2.10 3.09
CA ARG A 51 15.09 1.59 4.21
C ARG A 51 13.67 1.21 3.81
N LEU A 52 13.12 0.30 4.60
CA LEU A 52 11.70 -0.01 4.64
C LEU A 52 11.16 0.46 5.99
N HIS A 53 10.05 1.20 5.98
CA HIS A 53 9.36 1.68 7.18
C HIS A 53 7.87 1.33 7.12
N ILE A 54 7.30 0.95 8.25
CA ILE A 54 5.87 0.65 8.39
C ILE A 54 5.33 1.32 9.65
N TYR A 55 4.17 1.96 9.50
CA TYR A 55 3.39 2.55 10.57
C TYR A 55 2.01 1.89 10.64
N CYS A 56 1.69 1.30 11.79
CA CYS A 56 0.42 0.61 12.04
C CYS A 56 -0.36 1.32 13.14
N ALA A 57 -1.59 1.75 12.85
CA ALA A 57 -2.52 2.18 13.88
C ALA A 57 -2.97 0.95 14.68
N THR A 58 -2.79 0.92 16.01
CA THR A 58 -3.17 -0.23 16.85
C THR A 58 -4.60 -0.14 17.38
N GLY A 59 -5.50 0.42 16.57
CA GLY A 59 -6.88 0.73 16.96
C GLY A 59 -7.47 1.86 16.14
N GLU A 60 -8.80 1.94 16.15
CA GLU A 60 -9.54 2.98 15.40
C GLU A 60 -9.25 4.39 15.88
N SER A 61 -9.03 4.56 17.20
CA SER A 61 -8.70 5.85 17.82
C SER A 61 -7.40 6.47 17.29
N GLU A 62 -6.51 5.67 16.72
CA GLU A 62 -5.20 6.08 16.22
C GLU A 62 -5.17 6.38 14.72
N ILE A 63 -6.22 6.02 13.99
CA ILE A 63 -6.32 6.28 12.55
C ILE A 63 -6.15 7.77 12.20
N PRO A 64 -6.73 8.73 12.95
CA PRO A 64 -6.48 10.16 12.71
C PRO A 64 -5.00 10.56 12.88
N GLN A 65 -4.30 9.95 13.84
CA GLN A 65 -2.88 10.17 14.05
C GLN A 65 -2.07 9.60 12.89
N LEU A 66 -2.37 8.38 12.44
CA LEU A 66 -1.75 7.76 11.27
C LEU A 66 -1.95 8.61 10.01
N LYS A 67 -3.17 9.08 9.75
CA LYS A 67 -3.48 9.97 8.62
C LYS A 67 -2.61 11.24 8.61
N THR A 68 -2.41 11.85 9.78
CA THR A 68 -1.55 13.04 9.92
C THR A 68 -0.08 12.69 9.68
N LEU A 69 0.37 11.56 10.20
CA LEU A 69 1.73 11.06 10.03
C LEU A 69 2.05 10.78 8.54
N ILE A 70 1.15 10.10 7.82
CA ILE A 70 1.29 9.82 6.39
C ILE A 70 1.52 11.13 5.62
N LYS A 71 0.68 12.15 5.82
CA LYS A 71 0.84 13.45 5.14
C LYS A 71 2.21 14.09 5.37
N ASN A 72 2.75 13.96 6.58
CA ASN A 72 4.05 14.52 6.93
C ASN A 72 5.21 13.73 6.32
N ILE A 73 5.09 12.41 6.25
CA ILE A 73 6.09 11.53 5.64
C ILE A 73 6.16 11.77 4.13
N LEU A 74 5.02 11.76 3.43
CA LEU A 74 4.98 11.90 1.97
C LEU A 74 5.68 13.17 1.46
N ARG A 75 5.67 14.26 2.23
CA ARG A 75 6.36 15.52 1.88
C ARG A 75 7.89 15.40 1.88
N LYS A 76 8.43 14.38 2.55
CA LYS A 76 9.87 14.15 2.74
C LYS A 76 10.39 13.02 1.85
N LEU A 77 9.52 12.11 1.42
CA LEU A 77 9.90 10.98 0.59
C LEU A 77 10.31 11.42 -0.81
N LYS A 78 11.22 10.65 -1.40
CA LYS A 78 11.75 10.91 -2.73
C LYS A 78 10.80 10.36 -3.79
N ASN A 79 10.44 11.22 -4.75
CA ASN A 79 9.71 10.83 -5.95
C ASN A 79 10.63 10.13 -6.98
N PRO A 80 10.09 9.32 -7.90
CA PRO A 80 8.67 9.02 -8.10
C PRO A 80 8.09 8.05 -7.06
N PHE A 81 6.78 8.09 -6.88
CA PHE A 81 6.02 7.15 -6.06
C PHE A 81 5.45 6.00 -6.89
N TYR A 82 5.68 4.80 -6.37
CA TYR A 82 5.25 3.54 -6.93
C TYR A 82 4.20 2.88 -6.04
N ALA A 83 3.26 2.19 -6.66
CA ALA A 83 2.39 1.22 -5.99
C ALA A 83 1.99 0.12 -6.98
N PHE A 84 1.56 -1.03 -6.47
CA PHE A 84 1.15 -2.13 -7.33
C PHE A 84 -0.15 -1.87 -8.09
N ASN A 85 -1.17 -1.27 -7.46
CA ASN A 85 -2.47 -1.03 -8.08
C ASN A 85 -2.95 0.41 -7.83
N ILE A 86 -2.33 1.36 -8.53
CA ILE A 86 -2.46 2.79 -8.25
C ILE A 86 -3.90 3.29 -8.19
N GLU A 87 -4.84 2.68 -8.91
CA GLU A 87 -6.26 2.99 -8.76
C GLU A 87 -6.74 2.82 -7.31
N PHE A 88 -6.41 1.69 -6.70
CA PHE A 88 -6.77 1.40 -5.31
C PHE A 88 -6.12 2.41 -4.35
N GLU A 89 -4.79 2.54 -4.38
CA GLU A 89 -4.10 3.43 -3.43
C GLU A 89 -4.52 4.89 -3.63
N THR A 90 -4.66 5.36 -4.87
CA THR A 90 -5.10 6.73 -5.15
C THR A 90 -6.50 6.99 -4.61
N CYS A 91 -7.46 6.06 -4.82
CA CYS A 91 -8.82 6.26 -4.34
C CYS A 91 -8.89 6.25 -2.80
N VAL A 92 -8.14 5.37 -2.12
CA VAL A 92 -8.07 5.38 -0.65
C VAL A 92 -7.40 6.65 -0.14
N PHE A 93 -6.29 7.09 -0.75
CA PHE A 93 -5.62 8.33 -0.38
C PHE A 93 -6.52 9.55 -0.59
N TYR A 94 -7.32 9.56 -1.66
CA TYR A 94 -8.26 10.64 -1.91
C TYR A 94 -9.36 10.71 -0.85
N HIS A 95 -10.11 9.62 -0.65
CA HIS A 95 -11.26 9.62 0.24
C HIS A 95 -10.89 9.62 1.72
N HIS A 96 -9.91 8.81 2.12
CA HIS A 96 -9.52 8.72 3.52
C HIS A 96 -8.52 9.80 3.91
N ILE A 97 -7.49 10.06 3.11
CA ILE A 97 -6.37 10.95 3.48
C ILE A 97 -6.60 12.38 2.99
N GLY A 98 -7.29 12.58 1.86
CA GLY A 98 -7.46 13.87 1.19
C GLY A 98 -6.27 14.23 0.30
N ILE A 99 -5.70 13.26 -0.42
CA ILE A 99 -4.60 13.44 -1.37
C ILE A 99 -5.07 12.99 -2.76
N GLU A 100 -5.09 13.92 -3.72
CA GLU A 100 -5.66 13.70 -5.06
C GLU A 100 -4.71 13.01 -6.04
N LYS A 101 -3.44 13.37 -6.02
CA LYS A 101 -2.46 12.86 -6.97
C LYS A 101 -1.13 12.67 -6.28
N LEU A 102 -0.70 11.41 -6.25
CA LEU A 102 0.52 11.01 -5.56
C LEU A 102 1.40 10.15 -6.46
N PHE A 103 0.84 9.07 -7.01
CA PHE A 103 1.62 8.05 -7.69
C PHE A 103 1.86 8.35 -9.17
N GLU A 104 3.08 8.07 -9.63
CA GLU A 104 3.48 8.24 -11.03
C GLU A 104 3.78 6.93 -11.76
N ARG A 105 4.00 5.82 -11.03
CA ARG A 105 4.56 4.58 -11.59
C ARG A 105 3.84 3.34 -11.07
N GLU A 106 3.11 2.63 -11.94
CA GLU A 106 2.33 1.45 -11.54
C GLU A 106 3.12 0.17 -11.75
N LEU A 107 3.13 -0.72 -10.75
CA LEU A 107 3.90 -1.96 -10.84
C LEU A 107 3.13 -3.10 -11.47
N ASN A 108 1.79 -3.06 -11.53
CA ASN A 108 1.03 -4.02 -12.32
C ASN A 108 1.35 -3.87 -13.83
N LEU A 109 1.30 -4.98 -14.56
CA LEU A 109 1.56 -4.99 -16.01
C LEU A 109 0.32 -4.56 -16.79
N GLU A 110 -0.85 -4.90 -16.28
CA GLU A 110 -2.15 -4.58 -16.85
C GLU A 110 -3.15 -4.27 -15.74
N LYS A 111 -4.21 -3.55 -16.09
CA LYS A 111 -5.27 -3.19 -15.16
C LYS A 111 -5.87 -4.46 -14.54
N TYR A 112 -5.91 -4.49 -13.21
CA TYR A 112 -6.40 -5.62 -12.40
C TYR A 112 -5.54 -6.90 -12.42
N GLU A 113 -4.28 -6.83 -12.86
CA GLU A 113 -3.35 -7.93 -12.60
C GLU A 113 -3.31 -8.23 -11.09
N LYS A 114 -3.41 -9.51 -10.72
CA LYS A 114 -3.26 -9.91 -9.32
C LYS A 114 -1.78 -9.88 -8.92
N LYS A 115 -1.46 -9.28 -7.77
CA LYS A 115 -0.11 -9.28 -7.17
C LYS A 115 0.47 -10.70 -7.07
N SER A 116 -0.33 -11.67 -6.61
CA SER A 116 0.05 -13.08 -6.52
C SER A 116 0.40 -13.72 -7.87
N ASN A 117 -0.21 -13.28 -8.98
CA ASN A 117 0.18 -13.74 -10.31
C ASN A 117 1.56 -13.20 -10.71
N ALA A 118 1.82 -11.91 -10.48
CA ALA A 118 3.12 -11.29 -10.74
C ALA A 118 4.23 -11.99 -9.93
N ILE A 119 3.99 -12.20 -8.63
CA ILE A 119 4.92 -12.90 -7.72
C ILE A 119 5.26 -14.30 -8.24
N ARG A 120 4.23 -15.08 -8.62
CA ARG A 120 4.41 -16.44 -9.14
C ARG A 120 5.20 -16.46 -10.44
N ILE A 121 4.89 -15.57 -11.38
CA ILE A 121 5.55 -15.51 -12.70
C ILE A 121 7.02 -15.08 -12.54
N LEU A 122 7.28 -14.08 -11.69
CA LEU A 122 8.60 -13.52 -11.45
C LEU A 122 9.45 -14.32 -10.44
N LYS A 123 8.86 -15.39 -9.87
CA LYS A 123 9.47 -16.27 -8.87
C LYS A 123 9.99 -15.49 -7.67
N ILE A 124 9.18 -14.56 -7.16
CA ILE A 124 9.50 -13.72 -6.01
C ILE A 124 9.22 -14.52 -4.74
N PRO A 125 10.12 -14.51 -3.73
CA PRO A 125 9.93 -15.26 -2.50
C PRO A 125 8.79 -14.68 -1.65
N ASN A 126 8.29 -15.49 -0.71
CA ASN A 126 7.16 -15.10 0.14
C ASN A 126 7.51 -14.00 1.17
N TYR A 127 8.79 -13.83 1.51
CA TYR A 127 9.26 -12.90 2.55
C TYR A 127 8.55 -13.07 3.89
N ASP A 128 8.27 -14.32 4.27
CA ASP A 128 7.60 -14.70 5.52
C ASP A 128 6.20 -14.08 5.70
N ASP A 129 5.54 -13.72 4.59
CA ASP A 129 4.14 -13.29 4.60
C ASP A 129 3.25 -14.37 5.25
N PRO A 130 2.61 -14.07 6.41
CA PRO A 130 1.79 -15.03 7.13
C PRO A 130 0.48 -15.36 6.40
N PHE A 131 0.11 -14.59 5.38
CA PHE A 131 -1.17 -14.68 4.69
C PHE A 131 -1.05 -15.05 3.22
N HIS A 132 0.16 -15.25 2.69
CA HIS A 132 0.40 -15.63 1.30
C HIS A 132 -0.37 -14.75 0.29
N ASP A 133 -0.15 -13.44 0.34
CA ASP A 133 -0.80 -12.42 -0.49
C ASP A 133 -2.31 -12.21 -0.25
N ASN A 134 -2.88 -12.78 0.82
CA ASN A 134 -4.30 -12.64 1.13
C ASN A 134 -4.59 -11.44 2.04
N GLY A 135 -4.86 -10.29 1.41
CA GLY A 135 -5.21 -9.06 2.12
C GLY A 135 -6.48 -9.14 3.00
N LEU A 136 -7.41 -10.07 2.73
CA LEU A 136 -8.57 -10.28 3.60
C LEU A 136 -8.14 -10.85 4.97
N LEU A 137 -7.18 -11.78 4.99
CA LEU A 137 -6.62 -12.30 6.23
C LEU A 137 -5.83 -11.22 6.98
N CYS A 138 -5.14 -10.33 6.25
CA CYS A 138 -4.49 -9.16 6.84
C CYS A 138 -5.50 -8.22 7.53
N LYS A 139 -6.60 -7.88 6.85
CA LYS A 139 -7.72 -7.12 7.43
C LYS A 139 -8.24 -7.78 8.72
N MET A 140 -8.54 -9.07 8.67
CA MET A 140 -9.03 -9.83 9.84
C MET A 140 -8.00 -9.88 10.97
N ALA A 141 -6.72 -10.00 10.66
CA ALA A 141 -5.65 -10.00 11.66
C ALA A 141 -5.57 -8.65 12.38
N TRP A 142 -5.69 -7.54 11.65
CA TRP A 142 -5.74 -6.20 12.25
C TRP A 142 -6.98 -6.04 13.15
N GLU A 143 -8.16 -6.44 12.67
CA GLU A 143 -9.43 -6.40 13.45
C GLU A 143 -9.37 -7.24 14.74
N ASN A 144 -8.58 -8.32 14.73
CA ASN A 144 -8.36 -9.19 15.89
C ASN A 144 -7.15 -8.79 16.74
N ASN A 145 -6.57 -7.60 16.53
CA ASN A 145 -5.38 -7.09 17.22
C ASN A 145 -4.10 -7.90 17.00
N GLU A 146 -4.03 -8.75 15.97
CA GLU A 146 -2.84 -9.49 15.55
C GLU A 146 -1.90 -8.60 14.71
N PHE A 147 -1.61 -7.39 15.22
CA PHE A 147 -0.91 -6.33 14.48
C PHE A 147 0.46 -6.75 13.93
N ASP A 148 1.19 -7.61 14.65
CA ASP A 148 2.52 -8.04 14.21
C ASP A 148 2.44 -8.91 12.93
N LYS A 149 1.36 -9.69 12.76
CA LYS A 149 1.12 -10.43 11.51
C LYS A 149 0.72 -9.50 10.37
N ALA A 150 -0.11 -8.49 10.65
CA ALA A 150 -0.51 -7.49 9.67
C ALA A 150 0.70 -6.65 9.19
N ILE A 151 1.59 -6.27 10.11
CA ILE A 151 2.88 -5.62 9.79
C ILE A 151 3.77 -6.55 8.95
N ALA A 152 3.87 -7.83 9.31
CA ALA A 152 4.65 -8.80 8.54
C ALA A 152 4.11 -8.99 7.11
N HIS A 153 2.79 -8.95 6.92
CA HIS A 153 2.18 -8.97 5.59
C HIS A 153 2.56 -7.74 4.76
N ASN A 154 2.35 -6.54 5.29
CA ASN A 154 2.68 -5.29 4.60
C ASN A 154 4.19 -5.21 4.26
N ARG A 155 5.06 -5.65 5.18
CA ARG A 155 6.50 -5.81 4.93
C ARG A 155 6.77 -6.70 3.73
N ALA A 156 6.14 -7.88 3.68
CA ALA A 156 6.30 -8.79 2.57
C ALA A 156 5.79 -8.17 1.26
N CYS A 157 4.65 -7.47 1.27
CA CYS A 157 4.13 -6.73 0.12
C CYS A 157 5.15 -5.72 -0.44
N LEU A 158 5.75 -4.88 0.41
CA LEU A 158 6.77 -3.91 -0.01
C LEU A 158 8.00 -4.58 -0.64
N LEU A 159 8.50 -5.67 -0.04
CA LEU A 159 9.65 -6.41 -0.59
C LEU A 159 9.31 -7.10 -1.91
N LYS A 160 8.10 -7.65 -2.04
CA LYS A 160 7.59 -8.23 -3.30
C LYS A 160 7.48 -7.16 -4.37
N GLU A 161 6.95 -5.99 -4.04
CA GLU A 161 6.82 -4.86 -4.96
C GLU A 161 8.16 -4.29 -5.40
N ARG A 162 9.14 -4.19 -4.50
CA ARG A 162 10.52 -3.86 -4.85
C ARG A 162 11.07 -4.85 -5.87
N ASP A 163 10.91 -6.14 -5.63
CA ASP A 163 11.39 -7.16 -6.55
C ASP A 163 10.65 -7.15 -7.89
N ILE A 164 9.35 -6.82 -7.89
CA ILE A 164 8.58 -6.59 -9.12
C ILE A 164 9.20 -5.45 -9.91
N LEU A 165 9.43 -4.30 -9.26
CA LEU A 165 10.03 -3.13 -9.89
C LEU A 165 11.41 -3.47 -10.49
N LEU A 166 12.27 -4.14 -9.73
CA LEU A 166 13.62 -4.49 -10.18
C LEU A 166 13.63 -5.54 -11.31
N LYS A 167 12.67 -6.47 -11.32
CA LYS A 167 12.62 -7.55 -12.32
C LYS A 167 11.93 -7.17 -13.62
N ARG A 168 10.91 -6.32 -13.58
CA ARG A 168 10.10 -5.99 -14.77
C ARG A 168 9.82 -4.51 -15.00
N GLY A 169 10.27 -3.62 -14.11
CA GLY A 169 10.00 -2.20 -14.22
C GLY A 169 8.56 -1.83 -13.83
N PHE A 170 8.05 -0.79 -14.48
CA PHE A 170 6.75 -0.18 -14.19
C PHE A 170 6.05 0.26 -15.49
N ARG A 171 4.74 0.54 -15.39
CA ARG A 171 3.97 1.23 -16.44
C ARG A 171 3.54 2.63 -15.99
N ILE A 172 3.06 3.44 -16.94
CA ILE A 172 2.37 4.69 -16.63
C ILE A 172 0.93 4.34 -16.19
N PRO A 173 0.44 4.89 -15.06
CA PRO A 173 -0.90 4.60 -14.57
C PRO A 173 -1.97 5.13 -15.53
N ASP A 174 -3.12 4.45 -15.53
CA ASP A 174 -4.28 4.94 -16.27
C ASP A 174 -4.79 6.27 -15.68
N ARG A 175 -5.39 7.12 -16.51
CA ARG A 175 -5.99 8.36 -16.02
C ARG A 175 -7.20 8.04 -15.14
N LEU A 176 -7.16 8.45 -13.88
CA LEU A 176 -8.25 8.32 -12.92
C LEU A 176 -9.10 9.59 -12.87
N ASN A 177 -10.42 9.41 -12.79
CA ASN A 177 -11.37 10.50 -12.52
C ASN A 177 -11.88 10.36 -11.09
N LEU A 178 -11.40 11.23 -10.20
CA LEU A 178 -11.81 11.26 -8.80
C LEU A 178 -13.11 12.05 -8.67
N THR A 179 -14.06 11.50 -7.92
CA THR A 179 -15.40 12.04 -7.69
C THR A 179 -15.70 12.06 -6.20
N ASN A 180 -16.20 13.18 -5.70
CA ASN A 180 -16.71 13.29 -4.34
C ASN A 180 -18.15 12.78 -4.25
N SER A 181 -18.51 12.26 -3.07
CA SER A 181 -19.88 11.90 -2.67
C SER A 181 -20.82 13.11 -2.68
#